data_AF-A0A938SV66-F1
#
_entry.id   AF-A0A938SV66-F1
#
_cell.length_a   1.000
_cell.length_b   1.000
_cell.length_c   1.000
_cell.angle_alpha   90.00
_cell.angle_beta   90.00
_cell.angle_gamma   90.00
#
_symmetry.space_group_name_H-M   'P 1'
#
loop_
_entity.id
_entity.type
_entity.pdbx_description
1 polymer ?
#
loop_
_entity_poly.entity_id
_entity_poly.type
_entity_poly.pdbx_seq_one_letter_code
_entity_poly.pdbx_strand_id
1 'polypeptide(L)'
;MATTEIVLNGASIKLHPQPRPVFMNLAATIIKSMYDAPNFGAILSGLLADGLEKKVEQEHPLFQAALWIMHEMGVREFRIDVEAKRMEVDRQLSPEERARDTSDPYSKGNIATGRAVLASVANLRNRTFSLNGTVVQVRLQEKALMEEHVQAVVKSRGMHEDFYSAAMRGLVGRVIEGLSTEDPKLQCAILLLSDLGVRGMRVVKEEGDRVNVSIEGLNENDAMAAAFLQGAEPEQIHQARDRVRTLHSTLMSRSQTASDGSSSAPGSAPGSPPAPQTVSAAIKRRRR
;
A
#
# COMPACT_ATOMS: atom_id res chain seq x y z
N MET A 1 -8.36 21.69 -19.17
CA MET A 1 -7.84 20.55 -18.40
C MET A 1 -6.33 20.60 -18.46
N ALA A 2 -5.62 20.42 -17.35
CA ALA A 2 -4.15 20.34 -17.39
C ALA A 2 -3.74 19.16 -18.28
N THR A 3 -2.75 19.37 -19.14
CA THR A 3 -2.22 18.31 -19.99
C THR A 3 -1.32 17.43 -19.13
N THR A 4 -1.65 16.14 -19.00
CA THR A 4 -0.81 15.17 -18.30
C THR A 4 0.27 14.67 -19.25
N GLU A 5 1.52 14.71 -18.82
CA GLU A 5 2.70 14.34 -19.62
C GLU A 5 3.63 13.43 -18.83
N ILE A 6 4.41 12.63 -19.56
CA ILE A 6 5.50 11.81 -19.02
C ILE A 6 6.69 11.89 -19.97
N VAL A 7 7.91 11.92 -19.42
CA VAL A 7 9.14 11.95 -20.22
C VAL A 7 9.70 10.54 -20.35
N LEU A 8 9.86 10.08 -21.60
CA LEU A 8 10.46 8.79 -21.94
C LEU A 8 11.64 9.02 -22.89
N ASN A 9 12.84 8.56 -22.52
CA ASN A 9 14.05 8.70 -23.34
C ASN A 9 14.31 10.17 -23.76
N GLY A 10 14.03 11.12 -22.85
CA GLY A 10 14.19 12.56 -23.08
C GLY A 10 13.08 13.23 -23.91
N ALA A 11 12.10 12.47 -24.42
CA ALA A 11 10.95 13.00 -25.15
C ALA A 11 9.74 13.17 -24.21
N SER A 12 9.12 14.36 -24.20
CA SER A 12 7.84 14.56 -23.51
C SER A 12 6.71 13.93 -24.32
N ILE A 13 5.96 13.03 -23.70
CA ILE A 13 4.83 12.32 -24.28
C ILE A 13 3.57 12.76 -23.56
N LYS A 14 2.60 13.26 -24.32
CA LYS A 14 1.26 13.56 -23.82
C LYS A 14 0.50 12.27 -23.54
N LEU A 15 -0.13 12.21 -22.37
CA LEU A 15 -0.97 11.09 -21.96
C LEU A 15 -2.42 11.31 -22.38
N HIS A 16 -2.92 10.44 -23.24
CA HIS A 16 -4.27 10.48 -23.77
C HIS A 16 -5.16 9.48 -23.03
N PRO A 17 -6.39 9.85 -22.63
CA PRO A 17 -7.33 8.91 -22.02
C PRO A 17 -7.51 7.66 -22.89
N GLN A 18 -7.41 6.48 -22.26
CA GLN A 18 -7.61 5.20 -22.94
C GLN A 18 -8.93 4.56 -22.50
N PRO A 19 -9.61 3.82 -23.37
CA PRO A 19 -10.86 3.15 -23.03
C PRO A 19 -10.60 1.95 -22.11
N ARG A 20 -11.59 1.63 -21.25
CA ARG A 20 -11.51 0.54 -20.27
C ARG A 20 -11.01 -0.81 -20.80
N PRO A 21 -11.43 -1.30 -21.97
CA PRO A 21 -10.94 -2.58 -22.49
C PRO A 21 -9.42 -2.64 -22.67
N VAL A 22 -8.76 -1.52 -22.97
CA VAL A 22 -7.30 -1.45 -23.14
C VAL A 22 -6.60 -1.69 -21.81
N PHE A 23 -7.07 -1.03 -20.75
CA PHE A 23 -6.55 -1.24 -19.40
C PHE A 23 -6.81 -2.66 -18.89
N MET A 24 -7.97 -3.25 -19.19
CA MET A 24 -8.27 -4.64 -18.82
C MET A 24 -7.37 -5.65 -19.54
N ASN A 25 -7.08 -5.42 -20.82
CA ASN A 25 -6.16 -6.26 -21.59
C ASN A 25 -4.73 -6.18 -21.01
N LEU A 26 -4.26 -4.97 -20.71
CA LEU A 26 -2.97 -4.77 -20.07
C LEU A 26 -2.94 -5.45 -18.68
N ALA A 27 -4.01 -5.32 -17.88
CA ALA A 27 -4.11 -5.98 -16.57
C ALA A 27 -4.02 -7.50 -16.69
N ALA A 28 -4.74 -8.11 -17.63
CA ALA A 28 -4.68 -9.56 -17.87
C ALA A 28 -3.27 -10.02 -18.27
N THR A 29 -2.56 -9.21 -19.07
CA THR A 29 -1.16 -9.48 -19.45
C THR A 29 -0.26 -9.43 -18.23
N ILE A 30 -0.36 -8.36 -17.44
CA ILE A 30 0.49 -8.18 -16.25
C ILE A 30 0.21 -9.27 -15.21
N ILE A 31 -1.06 -9.57 -14.91
CA ILE A 31 -1.44 -10.59 -13.93
C ILE A 31 -0.85 -11.97 -14.29
N LYS A 32 -0.84 -12.33 -15.58
CA LYS A 32 -0.20 -13.57 -16.03
C LYS A 32 1.31 -13.53 -15.81
N SER A 33 1.97 -12.42 -16.13
CA SER A 33 3.42 -12.25 -15.96
C SER A 33 3.87 -12.08 -14.51
N MET A 34 2.97 -11.76 -13.57
CA MET A 34 3.30 -11.59 -12.15
C MET A 34 3.78 -12.88 -11.47
N TYR A 35 3.41 -14.05 -11.99
CA TYR A 35 3.87 -15.33 -11.47
C TYR A 35 5.36 -15.58 -11.75
N ASP A 36 5.85 -15.10 -12.88
CA ASP A 36 7.21 -15.40 -13.37
C ASP A 36 8.19 -14.23 -13.21
N ALA A 37 7.68 -12.98 -13.10
CA ALA A 37 8.53 -11.79 -13.10
C ALA A 37 8.85 -11.28 -11.67
N PRO A 38 10.10 -10.82 -11.43
CA PRO A 38 10.57 -10.42 -10.10
C PRO A 38 9.89 -9.16 -9.56
N ASN A 39 9.51 -8.20 -10.42
CA ASN A 39 8.80 -7.00 -10.01
C ASN A 39 7.94 -6.40 -11.13
N PHE A 40 6.96 -5.58 -10.76
CA PHE A 40 5.99 -4.97 -11.67
C PHE A 40 6.64 -4.03 -12.70
N GLY A 41 7.71 -3.32 -12.29
CA GLY A 41 8.46 -2.42 -13.17
C GLY A 41 9.10 -3.15 -14.35
N ALA A 42 9.62 -4.36 -14.14
CA ALA A 42 10.22 -5.17 -15.20
C ALA A 42 9.21 -5.61 -16.26
N ILE A 43 7.96 -5.88 -15.85
CA ILE A 43 6.88 -6.23 -16.78
C ILE A 43 6.55 -5.03 -17.68
N LEU A 44 6.40 -3.84 -17.08
CA LEU A 44 6.14 -2.62 -17.83
C LEU A 44 7.32 -2.20 -18.72
N SER A 45 8.55 -2.34 -18.25
CA SER A 45 9.74 -2.02 -19.04
C SER A 45 9.86 -2.95 -20.25
N GLY A 46 9.58 -4.25 -20.09
CA GLY A 46 9.56 -5.19 -21.21
C GLY A 46 8.52 -4.84 -22.26
N LEU A 47 7.30 -4.51 -21.83
CA LEU A 47 6.22 -4.12 -22.76
C LEU A 47 6.54 -2.83 -23.52
N LEU A 48 7.08 -1.83 -22.83
CA LEU A 48 7.47 -0.58 -23.44
C LEU A 48 8.71 -0.74 -24.34
N ALA A 49 9.70 -1.55 -23.94
CA ALA A 49 10.87 -1.89 -24.75
C ALA A 49 10.46 -2.58 -26.06
N ASP A 50 9.58 -3.59 -25.98
CA ASP A 50 9.03 -4.28 -27.16
C ASP A 50 8.29 -3.31 -28.10
N GLY A 51 7.57 -2.33 -27.53
CA GLY A 51 6.90 -1.27 -28.28
C GLY A 51 7.90 -0.37 -29.01
N LEU A 52 8.97 0.05 -28.32
CA LEU A 52 10.03 0.88 -28.91
C LEU A 52 10.81 0.13 -30.00
N GLU A 53 11.16 -1.14 -29.77
CA GLU A 53 11.85 -2.00 -30.75
C GLU A 53 11.03 -2.13 -32.04
N LYS A 54 9.71 -2.34 -31.90
CA LYS A 54 8.77 -2.47 -33.02
C LYS A 54 8.34 -1.12 -33.60
N LYS A 55 8.89 0.00 -33.11
CA LYS A 55 8.54 1.38 -33.51
C LYS A 55 7.03 1.64 -33.44
N VAL A 56 6.38 1.09 -32.43
CA VAL A 56 4.96 1.35 -32.13
C VAL A 56 4.78 2.85 -31.88
N GLU A 57 3.78 3.45 -32.50
CA GLU A 57 3.46 4.86 -32.32
C GLU A 57 3.16 5.17 -30.85
N GLN A 58 3.61 6.33 -30.37
CA GLN A 58 3.42 6.73 -28.96
C GLN A 58 1.94 6.85 -28.57
N GLU A 59 1.04 7.06 -29.53
CA GLU A 59 -0.41 7.12 -29.33
C GLU A 59 -1.07 5.73 -29.27
N HIS A 60 -0.32 4.66 -29.54
CA HIS A 60 -0.87 3.31 -29.54
C HIS A 60 -1.50 2.97 -28.18
N PRO A 61 -2.73 2.43 -28.13
CA PRO A 61 -3.50 2.33 -26.90
C PRO A 61 -2.81 1.59 -25.75
N LEU A 62 -2.16 0.46 -26.03
CA LEU A 62 -1.44 -0.31 -25.00
C LEU A 62 -0.17 0.40 -24.52
N PHE A 63 0.47 1.16 -25.40
CA PHE A 63 1.67 1.95 -25.04
C PHE A 63 1.25 3.09 -24.11
N GLN A 64 0.22 3.85 -24.49
CA GLN A 64 -0.41 4.89 -23.67
C GLN A 64 -0.91 4.34 -22.32
N ALA A 65 -1.54 3.16 -22.30
CA ALA A 65 -1.99 2.55 -21.05
C ALA A 65 -0.82 2.20 -20.13
N ALA A 66 0.29 1.66 -20.64
CA ALA A 66 1.48 1.38 -19.85
C ALA A 66 2.12 2.68 -19.30
N LEU A 67 2.20 3.72 -20.12
CA LEU A 67 2.67 5.05 -19.68
C LEU A 67 1.76 5.68 -18.61
N TRP A 68 0.44 5.52 -18.73
CA TRP A 68 -0.49 5.93 -17.68
C TRP A 68 -0.18 5.25 -16.36
N ILE A 69 0.15 3.96 -16.35
CA ILE A 69 0.47 3.27 -15.10
C ILE A 69 1.79 3.72 -14.51
N MET A 70 2.80 3.96 -15.34
CA MET A 70 4.03 4.62 -14.89
C MET A 70 3.71 5.95 -14.20
N HIS A 71 2.84 6.76 -14.80
CA HIS A 71 2.37 8.01 -14.21
C HIS A 71 1.64 7.79 -12.88
N GLU A 72 0.72 6.83 -12.77
CA GLU A 72 0.01 6.51 -11.51
C GLU A 72 0.95 6.00 -10.40
N MET A 73 2.05 5.37 -10.78
CA MET A 73 3.11 4.97 -9.84
C MET A 73 4.00 6.15 -9.39
N GLY A 74 3.67 7.37 -9.83
CA GLY A 74 4.42 8.58 -9.53
C GLY A 74 5.64 8.78 -10.43
N VAL A 75 5.89 7.92 -11.42
CA VAL A 75 7.01 8.13 -12.35
C VAL A 75 6.65 9.26 -13.31
N ARG A 76 7.61 10.16 -13.52
CA ARG A 76 7.46 11.34 -14.39
C ARG A 76 8.51 11.39 -15.49
N GLU A 77 9.68 10.82 -15.22
CA GLU A 77 10.77 10.74 -16.20
C GLU A 77 11.50 9.42 -16.02
N PHE A 78 11.74 8.74 -17.14
CA PHE A 78 12.45 7.47 -17.16
C PHE A 78 13.05 7.19 -18.54
N ARG A 79 14.03 6.30 -18.54
CA ARG A 79 14.68 5.77 -19.74
C ARG A 79 14.46 4.27 -19.82
N ILE A 80 14.32 3.78 -21.05
CA ILE A 80 14.27 2.35 -21.34
C ILE A 80 15.45 1.99 -22.22
N ASP A 81 16.29 1.11 -21.68
CA ASP A 81 17.23 0.33 -22.47
C ASP A 81 16.45 -0.78 -23.18
N VAL A 82 16.32 -0.65 -24.50
CA VAL A 82 15.55 -1.58 -25.33
C VAL A 82 16.22 -2.95 -25.41
N GLU A 83 17.55 -3.00 -25.48
CA GLU A 83 18.30 -4.26 -25.57
C GLU A 83 18.24 -5.03 -24.25
N ALA A 84 18.46 -4.33 -23.13
CA ALA A 84 18.40 -4.93 -21.80
C ALA A 84 16.97 -5.09 -21.25
N LYS A 85 15.95 -4.56 -21.96
CA LYS A 85 14.54 -4.45 -21.51
C LYS A 85 14.41 -3.87 -20.10
N ARG A 86 15.30 -2.96 -19.75
CA ARG A 86 15.45 -2.42 -18.41
C ARG A 86 15.05 -0.96 -18.38
N MET A 87 14.36 -0.59 -17.31
CA MET A 87 13.99 0.78 -17.02
C MET A 87 14.92 1.41 -16.00
N GLU A 88 15.30 2.66 -16.25
CA GLU A 88 15.97 3.55 -15.32
C GLU A 88 15.03 4.73 -15.03
N VAL A 89 14.67 4.93 -13.76
CA VAL A 89 13.76 6.00 -13.35
C VAL A 89 14.58 7.22 -12.97
N ASP A 90 14.48 8.28 -13.77
CA ASP A 90 15.20 9.54 -13.55
C ASP A 90 14.43 10.45 -12.57
N ARG A 91 13.08 10.43 -12.63
CA ARG A 91 12.21 11.19 -11.72
C ARG A 91 10.98 10.40 -11.30
N GLN A 92 10.82 10.27 -9.98
CA GLN A 92 9.62 9.76 -9.34
C GLN A 92 9.17 10.72 -8.23
N LEU A 93 7.85 10.92 -8.12
CA LEU A 93 7.27 11.76 -7.08
C LEU A 93 7.60 11.25 -5.68
N SER A 94 8.03 12.16 -4.80
CA SER A 94 8.15 11.91 -3.37
C SER A 94 6.78 11.63 -2.74
N PRO A 95 6.72 11.08 -1.51
CA PRO A 95 5.45 10.92 -0.78
C PRO A 95 4.65 12.24 -0.66
N GLU A 96 5.33 13.36 -0.40
CA GLU A 96 4.72 14.70 -0.26
C GLU A 96 4.23 15.26 -1.60
N GLU A 97 4.94 14.97 -2.68
CA GLU A 97 4.49 15.31 -4.03
C GLU A 97 3.29 14.45 -4.45
N ARG A 98 3.32 13.14 -4.18
CA ARG A 98 2.18 12.26 -4.45
C ARG A 98 0.94 12.67 -3.68
N ALA A 99 1.07 13.14 -2.44
CA ALA A 99 -0.06 13.63 -1.66
C ALA A 99 -0.74 14.87 -2.29
N ARG A 100 -0.01 15.63 -3.10
CA ARG A 100 -0.51 16.82 -3.83
C ARG A 100 -0.90 16.49 -5.28
N ASP A 101 -0.58 15.30 -5.75
CA ASP A 101 -0.90 14.84 -7.09
C ASP A 101 -2.40 14.61 -7.22
N THR A 102 -2.97 15.14 -8.30
CA THR A 102 -4.42 15.06 -8.55
C THR A 102 -4.80 13.85 -9.41
N SER A 103 -3.82 13.11 -9.94
CA SER A 103 -4.10 11.82 -10.60
C SER A 103 -4.44 10.76 -9.57
N ASP A 104 -5.72 10.73 -9.18
CA ASP A 104 -6.26 9.71 -8.29
C ASP A 104 -6.88 8.57 -9.13
N PRO A 105 -6.24 7.40 -9.22
CA PRO A 105 -6.78 6.27 -9.98
C PRO A 105 -8.12 5.77 -9.42
N TYR A 106 -8.42 6.08 -8.15
CA TYR A 106 -9.64 5.69 -7.45
C TYR A 106 -10.72 6.78 -7.44
N SER A 107 -10.53 7.87 -8.19
CA SER A 107 -11.62 8.83 -8.40
C SER A 107 -12.77 8.18 -9.20
N LYS A 108 -14.02 8.66 -8.99
CA LYS A 108 -15.21 8.16 -9.69
C LYS A 108 -15.02 8.03 -11.21
N GLY A 109 -14.39 9.03 -11.84
CA GLY A 109 -14.12 9.02 -13.27
C GLY A 109 -13.07 7.97 -13.67
N ASN A 110 -11.98 7.84 -12.91
CA ASN A 110 -10.89 6.93 -13.25
C ASN A 110 -11.23 5.46 -12.97
N ILE A 111 -12.07 5.16 -11.98
CA ILE A 111 -12.63 3.82 -11.74
C ILE A 111 -13.29 3.26 -13.01
N ALA A 112 -14.10 4.08 -13.70
CA ALA A 112 -14.79 3.69 -14.91
C ALA A 112 -13.84 3.43 -16.10
N THR A 113 -12.66 4.05 -16.11
CA THR A 113 -11.67 3.91 -17.19
C THR A 113 -10.81 2.66 -17.09
N GLY A 114 -10.82 1.93 -15.97
CA GLY A 114 -9.94 0.77 -15.75
C GLY A 114 -8.55 1.10 -15.20
N ARG A 115 -8.19 2.38 -15.07
CA ARG A 115 -6.95 2.83 -14.40
C ARG A 115 -6.84 2.28 -12.96
N ALA A 116 -7.94 2.27 -12.23
CA ALA A 116 -8.02 1.71 -10.88
C ALA A 116 -7.59 0.24 -10.81
N VAL A 117 -7.85 -0.55 -11.85
CA VAL A 117 -7.47 -1.98 -11.90
C VAL A 117 -5.96 -2.12 -11.85
N LEU A 118 -5.28 -1.45 -12.78
CA LEU A 118 -3.82 -1.53 -12.88
C LEU A 118 -3.12 -0.88 -11.70
N ALA A 119 -3.63 0.24 -11.18
CA ALA A 119 -3.13 0.85 -9.95
C ALA A 119 -3.24 -0.13 -8.76
N SER A 120 -4.35 -0.88 -8.66
CA SER A 120 -4.55 -1.85 -7.59
C SER A 120 -3.64 -3.08 -7.75
N VAL A 121 -3.44 -3.57 -8.98
CA VAL A 121 -2.50 -4.67 -9.26
C VAL A 121 -1.06 -4.25 -8.96
N ALA A 122 -0.66 -3.05 -9.38
CA ALA A 122 0.66 -2.49 -9.07
C ALA A 122 0.86 -2.32 -7.56
N ASN A 123 -0.17 -1.85 -6.85
CA ASN A 123 -0.15 -1.72 -5.41
C ASN A 123 0.05 -3.08 -4.74
N LEU A 124 -0.80 -4.07 -5.03
CA LEU A 124 -0.71 -5.40 -4.44
C LEU A 124 0.67 -6.04 -4.63
N ARG A 125 1.29 -5.88 -5.82
CA ARG A 125 2.60 -6.48 -6.09
C ARG A 125 3.73 -5.85 -5.28
N ASN A 126 3.69 -4.54 -5.10
CA ASN A 126 4.80 -3.78 -4.51
C ASN A 126 4.59 -3.52 -3.01
N ARG A 127 3.51 -4.03 -2.43
CA ARG A 127 3.12 -3.81 -1.05
C ARG A 127 4.04 -4.55 -0.09
N THR A 128 4.63 -3.80 0.83
CA THR A 128 5.48 -4.32 1.90
C THR A 128 4.93 -3.90 3.26
N PHE A 129 5.13 -4.73 4.27
CA PHE A 129 4.73 -4.48 5.64
C PHE A 129 5.97 -4.47 6.56
N SER A 130 6.19 -3.42 7.35
CA SER A 130 7.24 -3.40 8.38
C SER A 130 6.73 -4.09 9.63
N LEU A 131 7.36 -5.19 10.06
CA LEU A 131 7.04 -5.87 11.30
C LEU A 131 8.29 -5.94 12.18
N ASN A 132 8.29 -5.24 13.32
CA ASN A 132 9.43 -5.18 14.24
C ASN A 132 10.75 -4.74 13.56
N GLY A 133 10.67 -3.86 12.57
CA GLY A 133 11.82 -3.41 11.78
C GLY A 133 12.22 -4.32 10.62
N THR A 134 11.58 -5.49 10.47
CA THR A 134 11.76 -6.38 9.32
C THR A 134 10.74 -6.04 8.24
N VAL A 135 11.20 -5.77 7.02
CA VAL A 135 10.32 -5.55 5.87
C VAL A 135 9.87 -6.90 5.30
N VAL A 136 8.58 -7.15 5.31
CA VAL A 136 7.94 -8.37 4.80
C VAL A 136 7.19 -8.03 3.52
N GLN A 137 7.38 -8.82 2.46
CA GLN A 137 6.55 -8.71 1.27
C GLN A 137 5.14 -9.20 1.59
N VAL A 138 4.12 -8.35 1.35
CA VAL A 138 2.73 -8.78 1.51
C VAL A 138 2.38 -9.68 0.33
N ARG A 139 1.91 -10.89 0.62
CA ARG A 139 1.52 -11.88 -0.39
C ARG A 139 0.03 -12.17 -0.29
N LEU A 140 -0.62 -12.27 -1.45
CA LEU A 140 -1.98 -12.80 -1.53
C LEU A 140 -2.00 -14.21 -0.92
N GLN A 141 -3.01 -14.46 -0.09
CA GLN A 141 -3.21 -15.74 0.56
C GLN A 141 -4.39 -16.48 -0.08
N GLU A 142 -4.43 -17.80 0.10
CA GLU A 142 -5.55 -18.60 -0.36
C GLU A 142 -6.85 -18.12 0.26
N LYS A 143 -7.92 -18.09 -0.55
CA LYS A 143 -9.23 -17.59 -0.13
C LYS A 143 -9.73 -18.26 1.15
N ALA A 144 -9.61 -19.59 1.24
CA ALA A 144 -10.07 -20.35 2.40
C ALA A 144 -9.35 -19.94 3.70
N LEU A 145 -8.03 -19.75 3.64
CA LEU A 145 -7.23 -19.30 4.79
C LEU A 145 -7.61 -17.87 5.22
N MET A 146 -7.84 -16.99 4.25
CA MET A 146 -8.30 -15.62 4.54
C MET A 146 -9.69 -15.60 5.15
N GLU A 147 -10.64 -16.38 4.62
CA GLU A 147 -11.98 -16.49 5.18
C GLU A 147 -11.95 -17.01 6.62
N GLU A 148 -11.17 -18.07 6.89
CA GLU A 148 -10.95 -18.58 8.24
C GLU A 148 -10.40 -17.49 9.17
N HIS A 149 -9.35 -16.79 8.73
CA HIS A 149 -8.71 -15.74 9.50
C HIS A 149 -9.66 -14.57 9.81
N VAL A 150 -10.37 -14.07 8.80
CA VAL A 150 -11.34 -12.98 8.96
C VAL A 150 -12.46 -13.40 9.91
N GLN A 151 -12.98 -14.62 9.79
CA GLN A 151 -14.00 -15.14 10.71
C GLN A 151 -13.47 -15.25 12.15
N ALA A 152 -12.22 -15.65 12.33
CA ALA A 152 -11.59 -15.68 13.65
C ALA A 152 -11.50 -14.26 14.25
N VAL A 153 -11.11 -13.25 13.45
CA VAL A 153 -11.08 -11.85 13.88
C VAL A 153 -12.48 -11.38 14.29
N VAL A 154 -13.49 -11.60 13.45
CA VAL A 154 -14.90 -11.24 13.74
C VAL A 154 -15.37 -11.88 15.05
N LYS A 155 -15.15 -13.18 15.24
CA LYS A 155 -15.54 -13.92 16.46
C LYS A 155 -14.79 -13.44 17.70
N SER A 156 -13.54 -13.03 17.54
CA SER A 156 -12.72 -12.55 18.65
C SER A 156 -13.02 -11.13 19.09
N ARG A 157 -13.74 -10.36 18.25
CA ARG A 157 -14.03 -8.94 18.46
C ARG A 157 -14.87 -8.73 19.71
N GLY A 158 -14.39 -7.85 20.60
CA GLY A 158 -15.09 -7.44 21.81
C GLY A 158 -16.33 -6.61 21.52
N MET A 159 -17.22 -6.54 22.51
CA MET A 159 -18.37 -5.65 22.47
C MET A 159 -17.87 -4.19 22.39
N HIS A 160 -18.32 -3.45 21.38
CA HIS A 160 -17.85 -2.09 21.04
C HIS A 160 -16.39 -1.97 20.53
N GLU A 161 -15.68 -3.08 20.33
CA GLU A 161 -14.38 -3.05 19.64
C GLU A 161 -14.61 -2.89 18.13
N ASP A 162 -13.85 -1.99 17.49
CA ASP A 162 -13.85 -1.87 16.03
C ASP A 162 -13.10 -3.05 15.38
N PHE A 163 -13.33 -3.25 14.08
CA PHE A 163 -12.69 -4.36 13.35
C PHE A 163 -11.17 -4.21 13.25
N TYR A 164 -10.67 -2.98 13.21
CA TYR A 164 -9.24 -2.67 13.09
C TYR A 164 -8.47 -3.13 14.33
N SER A 165 -8.99 -2.80 15.52
CA SER A 165 -8.47 -3.20 16.82
C SER A 165 -8.45 -4.71 16.98
N ALA A 166 -9.52 -5.40 16.56
CA ALA A 166 -9.56 -6.85 16.58
C ALA A 166 -8.53 -7.48 15.61
N ALA A 167 -8.39 -6.94 14.39
CA ALA A 167 -7.39 -7.42 13.42
C ALA A 167 -5.95 -7.21 13.93
N MET A 168 -5.65 -6.05 14.53
CA MET A 168 -4.34 -5.77 15.14
C MET A 168 -4.02 -6.77 16.24
N ARG A 169 -5.00 -7.05 17.12
CA ARG A 169 -4.86 -8.05 18.17
C ARG A 169 -4.64 -9.45 17.60
N GLY A 170 -5.27 -9.78 16.47
CA GLY A 170 -5.05 -11.01 15.71
C GLY A 170 -3.60 -11.17 15.25
N LEU A 171 -3.00 -10.12 14.66
CA LEU A 171 -1.58 -10.14 14.29
C LEU A 171 -0.67 -10.25 15.52
N VAL A 172 -0.93 -9.45 16.57
CA VAL A 172 -0.12 -9.46 17.80
C VAL A 172 -0.08 -10.85 18.44
N GLY A 173 -1.21 -11.56 18.47
CA GLY A 173 -1.26 -12.94 18.96
C GLY A 173 -0.30 -13.87 18.22
N ARG A 174 -0.19 -13.73 16.90
CA ARG A 174 0.64 -14.58 16.02
C ARG A 174 2.12 -14.28 16.18
N VAL A 175 2.45 -13.00 16.39
CA VAL A 175 3.81 -12.58 16.74
C VAL A 175 4.23 -13.14 18.10
N ILE A 176 3.34 -13.09 19.10
CA ILE A 176 3.62 -13.61 20.45
C ILE A 176 3.74 -15.15 20.45
N GLU A 177 2.97 -15.84 19.59
CA GLU A 177 3.11 -17.28 19.33
C GLU A 177 4.48 -17.64 18.70
N GLY A 178 5.25 -16.65 18.24
CA GLY A 178 6.56 -16.86 17.62
C GLY A 178 6.47 -17.36 16.19
N LEU A 179 5.36 -17.11 15.49
CA LEU A 179 5.21 -17.51 14.09
C LEU A 179 6.23 -16.78 13.20
N SER A 180 6.82 -17.53 12.28
CA SER A 180 7.71 -17.01 11.23
C SER A 180 6.94 -16.07 10.30
N THR A 181 7.63 -15.09 9.70
CA THR A 181 7.06 -14.23 8.65
C THR A 181 6.66 -15.00 7.40
N GLU A 182 7.12 -16.23 7.21
CA GLU A 182 6.66 -17.11 6.12
C GLU A 182 5.45 -17.99 6.52
N ASP A 183 5.01 -17.95 7.79
CA ASP A 183 3.85 -18.72 8.24
C ASP A 183 2.55 -18.18 7.61
N PRO A 184 1.71 -19.04 6.99
CA PRO A 184 0.48 -18.61 6.33
C PRO A 184 -0.48 -17.84 7.25
N LYS A 185 -0.57 -18.17 8.54
CA LYS A 185 -1.47 -17.49 9.48
C LYS A 185 -0.98 -16.08 9.80
N LEU A 186 0.33 -15.89 9.93
CA LEU A 186 0.90 -14.55 10.11
C LEU A 186 0.78 -13.74 8.80
N GLN A 187 0.99 -14.36 7.65
CA GLN A 187 0.78 -13.73 6.35
C GLN A 187 -0.68 -13.30 6.12
N CYS A 188 -1.68 -14.10 6.52
CA CYS A 188 -3.09 -13.69 6.51
C CYS A 188 -3.34 -12.45 7.37
N ALA A 189 -2.74 -12.40 8.57
CA ALA A 189 -2.89 -11.26 9.47
C ALA A 189 -2.24 -9.98 8.90
N ILE A 190 -1.05 -10.12 8.32
CA ILE A 190 -0.33 -9.04 7.63
C ILE A 190 -1.15 -8.55 6.44
N LEU A 191 -1.65 -9.45 5.60
CA LEU A 191 -2.47 -9.11 4.44
C LEU A 191 -3.74 -8.36 4.86
N LEU A 192 -4.48 -8.88 5.85
CA LEU A 192 -5.70 -8.24 6.34
C LEU A 192 -5.44 -6.82 6.85
N LEU A 193 -4.40 -6.61 7.67
CA LEU A 193 -4.07 -5.28 8.19
C LEU A 193 -3.58 -4.34 7.09
N SER A 194 -2.87 -4.87 6.10
CA SER A 194 -2.44 -4.08 4.95
C SER A 194 -3.62 -3.69 4.06
N ASP A 195 -4.62 -4.55 3.90
CA ASP A 195 -5.90 -4.22 3.25
C ASP A 195 -6.71 -3.17 4.03
N LEU A 196 -6.46 -3.01 5.33
CA LEU A 196 -6.98 -1.91 6.14
C LEU A 196 -6.08 -0.66 6.11
N GLY A 197 -5.00 -0.67 5.32
CA GLY A 197 -4.08 0.45 5.16
C GLY A 197 -2.99 0.55 6.22
N VAL A 198 -2.76 -0.48 7.06
CA VAL A 198 -1.56 -0.53 7.91
C VAL A 198 -0.34 -0.88 7.06
N ARG A 199 0.70 -0.05 7.12
CA ARG A 199 1.98 -0.31 6.44
C ARG A 199 3.01 -0.97 7.37
N GLY A 200 2.85 -0.86 8.68
CA GLY A 200 3.74 -1.54 9.60
C GLY A 200 3.30 -1.48 11.04
N MET A 201 3.83 -2.41 11.83
CA MET A 201 3.60 -2.50 13.26
C MET A 201 4.88 -2.92 13.99
N ARG A 202 5.04 -2.38 15.20
CA ARG A 202 6.03 -2.84 16.17
C ARG A 202 5.30 -3.41 17.38
N VAL A 203 5.69 -4.62 17.76
CA VAL A 203 5.15 -5.40 18.87
C VAL A 203 6.31 -5.71 19.81
N VAL A 204 6.38 -5.02 20.94
CA VAL A 204 7.42 -5.20 21.95
C VAL A 204 6.81 -5.84 23.18
N LYS A 205 7.34 -6.99 23.58
CA LYS A 205 7.00 -7.62 24.87
C LYS A 205 7.79 -6.91 25.97
N GLU A 206 7.09 -6.38 26.95
CA GLU A 206 7.67 -5.78 28.16
C GLU A 206 7.73 -6.80 29.31
N GLU A 207 8.33 -6.39 30.43
CA GLU A 207 8.26 -7.14 31.68
C GLU A 207 6.80 -7.32 32.15
N GLY A 208 6.47 -8.53 32.60
CA GLY A 208 5.17 -8.82 33.23
C GLY A 208 3.98 -9.00 32.28
N ASP A 209 4.13 -9.80 31.22
CA ASP A 209 3.10 -10.14 30.21
C ASP A 209 2.49 -8.94 29.46
N ARG A 210 3.07 -7.75 29.62
CA ARG A 210 2.67 -6.54 28.88
C ARG A 210 3.24 -6.57 27.47
N VAL A 211 2.46 -6.05 26.53
CA VAL A 211 2.84 -5.96 25.12
C VAL A 211 2.50 -4.56 24.65
N ASN A 212 3.51 -3.84 24.18
CA ASN A 212 3.34 -2.55 23.52
C ASN A 212 3.23 -2.75 22.02
N VAL A 213 2.32 -2.00 21.41
CA VAL A 213 1.98 -2.13 19.99
C VAL A 213 1.91 -0.74 19.39
N SER A 214 2.82 -0.42 18.46
CA SER A 214 2.74 0.81 17.69
C SER A 214 2.55 0.53 16.21
N ILE A 215 1.91 1.48 15.53
CA ILE A 215 1.76 1.48 14.07
C ILE A 215 2.94 2.29 13.50
N GLU A 216 3.74 1.68 12.63
CA GLU A 216 4.93 2.30 12.02
C GLU A 216 4.61 2.99 10.68
N GLY A 217 3.38 2.88 10.19
CA GLY A 217 2.96 3.62 9.00
C GLY A 217 1.55 3.25 8.55
N LEU A 218 0.97 4.15 7.77
CA LEU A 218 -0.33 3.99 7.12
C LEU A 218 -0.21 4.26 5.61
N ASN A 219 -1.08 3.64 4.83
CA ASN A 219 -1.13 3.80 3.39
C ASN A 219 -2.58 3.75 2.87
N GLU A 220 -3.10 4.91 2.47
CA GLU A 220 -4.46 5.05 1.94
C GLU A 220 -4.66 4.23 0.65
N ASN A 221 -3.63 4.16 -0.20
CA ASN A 221 -3.71 3.46 -1.48
C ASN A 221 -3.90 1.96 -1.29
N ASP A 222 -3.33 1.38 -0.23
CA ASP A 222 -3.47 -0.05 0.04
C ASP A 222 -4.91 -0.40 0.40
N ALA A 223 -5.55 0.43 1.24
CA ALA A 223 -6.94 0.27 1.64
C ALA A 223 -7.92 0.45 0.46
N MET A 224 -7.67 1.45 -0.39
CA MET A 224 -8.50 1.67 -1.58
C MET A 224 -8.33 0.58 -2.63
N ALA A 225 -7.10 0.13 -2.87
CA ALA A 225 -6.83 -0.98 -3.77
C ALA A 225 -7.58 -2.23 -3.31
N ALA A 226 -7.53 -2.54 -2.01
CA ALA A 226 -8.23 -3.67 -1.43
C ALA A 226 -9.76 -3.54 -1.59
N ALA A 227 -10.34 -2.38 -1.23
CA ALA A 227 -11.77 -2.13 -1.39
C ALA A 227 -12.21 -2.25 -2.86
N PHE A 228 -11.46 -1.66 -3.79
CA PHE A 228 -11.73 -1.74 -5.22
C PHE A 228 -11.73 -3.19 -5.72
N LEU A 229 -10.72 -3.97 -5.36
CA LEU A 229 -10.61 -5.37 -5.79
C LEU A 229 -11.63 -6.30 -5.14
N GLN A 230 -12.17 -5.91 -3.98
CA GLN A 230 -13.31 -6.60 -3.33
C GLN A 230 -14.66 -6.23 -3.97
N GLY A 231 -14.67 -5.37 -5.00
CA GLY A 231 -15.89 -4.97 -5.71
C GLY A 231 -16.68 -3.89 -4.97
N ALA A 232 -16.04 -3.11 -4.11
CA ALA A 232 -16.70 -2.00 -3.44
C ALA A 232 -17.07 -0.88 -4.43
N GLU A 233 -18.20 -0.23 -4.16
CA GLU A 233 -18.64 0.94 -4.93
C GLU A 233 -17.73 2.15 -4.70
N PRO A 234 -17.68 3.15 -5.61
CA PRO A 234 -16.80 4.31 -5.48
C PRO A 234 -16.87 5.02 -4.12
N GLU A 235 -18.08 5.19 -3.57
CA GLU A 235 -18.28 5.77 -2.23
C GLU A 235 -17.62 4.93 -1.13
N GLN A 236 -17.71 3.62 -1.21
CA GLN A 236 -17.12 2.69 -0.24
C GLN A 236 -15.58 2.68 -0.33
N ILE A 237 -15.03 2.83 -1.54
CA ILE A 237 -13.58 2.98 -1.76
C ILE A 237 -13.08 4.27 -1.09
N HIS A 238 -13.78 5.38 -1.27
CA HIS A 238 -13.43 6.64 -0.60
C HIS A 238 -13.60 6.55 0.93
N GLN A 239 -14.63 5.87 1.42
CA GLN A 239 -14.76 5.61 2.86
C GLN A 239 -13.58 4.80 3.41
N ALA A 240 -12.98 3.88 2.64
CA ALA A 240 -11.79 3.17 3.07
C ALA A 240 -10.59 4.12 3.27
N ARG A 241 -10.39 5.07 2.34
CA ARG A 241 -9.41 6.17 2.48
C ARG A 241 -9.66 7.00 3.75
N ASP A 242 -10.90 7.42 3.96
CA ASP A 242 -11.26 8.29 5.09
C ASP A 242 -11.08 7.59 6.45
N ARG A 243 -11.30 6.28 6.51
CA ARG A 243 -10.99 5.48 7.71
C ARG A 243 -9.50 5.50 8.04
N VAL A 244 -8.63 5.35 7.04
CA VAL A 244 -7.17 5.42 7.23
C VAL A 244 -6.76 6.83 7.69
N ARG A 245 -7.33 7.89 7.11
CA ARG A 245 -7.09 9.28 7.52
C ARG A 245 -7.51 9.55 8.95
N THR A 246 -8.68 9.05 9.33
CA THR A 246 -9.22 9.20 10.69
C THR A 246 -8.35 8.47 11.70
N LEU A 247 -7.83 7.29 11.34
CA LEU A 247 -6.88 6.59 12.18
C LEU A 247 -5.58 7.38 12.31
N HIS A 248 -5.04 7.90 11.20
CA HIS A 248 -3.83 8.72 11.21
C HIS A 248 -3.98 9.94 12.14
N SER A 249 -5.09 10.68 12.04
CA SER A 249 -5.35 11.84 12.89
C SER A 249 -5.51 11.46 14.37
N THR A 250 -6.11 10.30 14.65
CA THR A 250 -6.25 9.77 16.02
C THR A 250 -4.90 9.36 16.62
N LEU A 251 -4.01 8.78 15.82
CA LEU A 251 -2.65 8.43 16.27
C LEU A 251 -1.82 9.69 16.55
N MET A 252 -1.92 10.70 15.69
CA MET A 252 -1.22 11.98 15.87
C MET A 252 -1.72 12.74 17.10
N SER A 253 -3.03 12.84 17.32
CA SER A 253 -3.59 13.53 18.49
C SER A 253 -3.25 12.84 19.81
N ARG A 254 -3.17 11.50 19.83
CA ARG A 254 -2.70 10.72 20.98
C ARG A 254 -1.22 10.95 21.28
N SER A 255 -0.40 11.14 20.25
CA SER A 255 1.02 11.45 20.44
C SER A 255 1.25 12.84 21.03
N GLN A 256 0.47 13.85 20.60
CA GLN A 256 0.54 15.22 21.11
C GLN A 256 0.04 15.33 22.56
N THR A 257 -1.05 14.64 22.90
CA THR A 257 -1.55 14.61 24.29
C THR A 257 -0.59 13.89 25.25
N ALA A 258 0.19 12.92 24.77
CA ALA A 258 1.24 12.28 25.56
C ALA A 258 2.48 13.18 25.75
N SER A 259 2.82 14.05 24.78
CA SER A 259 3.92 15.03 24.93
C SER A 259 3.54 16.22 25.81
N ASP A 260 2.31 16.68 25.76
CA ASP A 260 1.84 17.85 26.54
C ASP A 260 1.62 17.52 28.03
N GLY A 261 1.44 16.24 28.37
CA GLY A 261 1.43 15.75 29.75
C GLY A 261 2.81 15.59 30.39
N SER A 262 3.89 15.80 29.64
CA SER A 262 5.29 15.57 30.05
C SER A 262 6.11 16.85 30.29
N SER A 263 5.50 18.05 30.27
CA SER A 263 6.24 19.30 30.50
C SER A 263 6.11 19.79 31.94
N SER A 264 6.93 19.25 32.85
CA SER A 264 7.38 19.96 34.05
C SER A 264 8.77 19.50 34.51
N ALA A 265 9.82 19.92 33.79
CA ALA A 265 11.16 20.19 34.34
C ALA A 265 12.01 20.94 33.29
N PRO A 266 12.70 22.04 33.64
CA PRO A 266 13.62 22.71 32.72
C PRO A 266 15.00 22.06 32.79
N GLY A 267 15.57 21.70 31.64
CA GLY A 267 16.95 21.18 31.55
C GLY A 267 17.30 20.76 30.13
N SER A 268 17.85 21.69 29.37
CA SER A 268 18.20 21.57 27.95
C SER A 268 19.36 20.61 27.65
N ALA A 269 19.23 19.80 26.59
CA ALA A 269 20.34 19.39 25.73
C ALA A 269 19.80 19.07 24.31
N PRO A 270 20.38 19.62 23.22
CA PRO A 270 19.90 19.40 21.86
C PRO A 270 20.62 18.24 21.18
N GLY A 271 19.87 17.42 20.43
CA GLY A 271 20.44 16.54 19.40
C GLY A 271 20.16 15.05 19.56
N SER A 272 18.90 14.65 19.48
CA SER A 272 18.53 13.27 19.11
C SER A 272 17.43 13.31 18.04
N PRO A 273 17.51 12.47 16.99
CA PRO A 273 16.44 12.36 15.99
C PRO A 273 15.13 11.90 16.64
N PRO A 274 13.96 12.23 16.05
CA PRO A 274 12.67 11.95 16.65
C PRO A 274 12.51 10.44 16.89
N ALA A 275 12.18 10.08 18.13
CA ALA A 275 11.97 8.71 18.55
C ALA A 275 10.74 8.07 17.86
N PRO A 276 10.75 6.75 17.62
CA PRO A 276 9.60 6.05 17.04
C PRO A 276 8.34 6.25 17.89
N GLN A 277 7.24 6.54 17.20
CA GLN A 277 5.93 6.77 17.81
C GLN A 277 5.49 5.49 18.54
N THR A 278 5.42 5.56 19.86
CA THR A 278 5.08 4.43 20.72
C THR A 278 3.65 4.60 21.20
N VAL A 279 2.79 3.61 20.94
CA VAL A 279 1.46 3.52 21.54
C VAL A 279 1.50 2.34 22.52
N SER A 280 1.25 2.61 23.80
CA SER A 280 1.07 1.54 24.79
C SER A 280 -0.42 1.22 24.86
N ALA A 281 -0.80 0.04 24.37
CA ALA A 281 -2.12 -0.54 24.60
C ALA A 281 -1.93 -1.77 25.46
N ALA A 282 -2.19 -1.65 26.77
CA ALA A 282 -2.10 -2.77 27.70
C ALA A 282 -3.24 -3.78 27.42
N ILE A 283 -3.00 -4.75 26.54
CA ILE A 283 -3.91 -5.86 26.30
C ILE A 283 -3.73 -6.86 27.46
N LYS A 284 -4.56 -6.74 28.51
CA LYS A 284 -4.60 -7.73 29.61
C LYS A 284 -5.17 -9.06 29.10
N ARG A 285 -4.35 -10.12 29.16
CA ARG A 285 -4.76 -11.50 28.90
C ARG A 285 -5.77 -11.95 29.96
N ARG A 286 -7.02 -12.24 29.58
CA ARG A 286 -8.00 -12.89 30.48
C ARG A 286 -7.63 -14.38 30.56
N ARG A 287 -7.12 -14.83 31.71
CA ARG A 287 -6.91 -16.26 31.98
C ARG A 287 -8.26 -16.99 31.84
N ARG A 288 -8.30 -18.04 31.03
CA ARG A 288 -9.31 -19.10 31.11
C ARG A 288 -8.72 -20.21 31.97
#